data_AF-A0A4U9D9F6-F1
#
_entry.id   AF-A0A4U9D9F6-F1
#
_cell.length_a   1.000
_cell.length_b   1.000
_cell.length_c   1.000
_cell.angle_alpha   90.00
_cell.angle_beta   90.00
_cell.angle_gamma   90.00
#
_symmetry.space_group_name_H-M   'P 1'
#
loop_
_entity.id
_entity.type
_entity.pdbx_description
1 polymer ?
#
loop_
_entity_poly.entity_id
_entity_poly.type
_entity_poly.pdbx_seq_one_letter_code
_entity_poly.pdbx_strand_id
1 'polypeptide(L)'
;MQATATTLDKAQETAPVNSRNKVVVASLIGTAIEFFDFYIYATAAVIVFPHIFFPQGDPAAATLQSLATFAIAFVARPIGSALFGHFGDRVGRKVTLVGLAADHGDLYRGDRPAARL
;
A
#
# COMPACT_ATOMS: atom_id res chain seq x y z
N MET A 1 9.16 -51.16 30.36
CA MET A 1 9.46 -49.90 31.08
C MET A 1 10.77 -49.39 30.49
N GLN A 2 10.89 -48.33 29.68
CA GLN A 2 10.37 -46.94 29.72
C GLN A 2 10.08 -46.46 28.26
N ALA A 3 8.88 -45.92 27.96
CA ALA A 3 8.55 -44.50 27.67
C ALA A 3 9.32 -43.88 26.47
N THR A 4 8.79 -43.71 25.24
CA THR A 4 7.73 -42.84 24.67
C THR A 4 8.07 -41.33 24.59
N ALA A 5 8.05 -40.80 23.35
CA ALA A 5 7.92 -39.38 22.90
C ALA A 5 9.06 -38.40 23.28
N THR A 6 9.70 -37.68 22.37
CA THR A 6 9.12 -36.55 21.60
C THR A 6 10.18 -36.12 20.56
N THR A 7 10.09 -36.48 19.28
CA THR A 7 9.47 -35.69 18.20
C THR A 7 9.86 -34.20 18.20
N LEU A 8 10.70 -33.81 17.24
CA LEU A 8 10.76 -32.47 16.61
C LEU A 8 11.24 -31.30 17.48
N ASP A 9 12.56 -31.20 17.67
CA ASP A 9 13.23 -29.88 17.72
C ASP A 9 13.25 -29.29 16.30
N LYS A 10 12.06 -29.09 15.74
CA LYS A 10 11.86 -28.40 14.48
C LYS A 10 12.05 -26.93 14.79
N ALA A 11 13.27 -26.44 14.54
CA ALA A 11 13.58 -25.08 14.13
C ALA A 11 12.42 -24.11 14.36
N GLN A 12 12.26 -23.63 15.59
CA GLN A 12 11.52 -22.40 15.80
C GLN A 12 12.41 -21.27 15.27
N GLU A 13 12.44 -21.15 13.95
CA GLU A 13 12.89 -19.96 13.24
C GLU A 13 11.94 -18.83 13.67
N THR A 14 12.33 -18.13 14.74
CA THR A 14 11.66 -16.94 15.23
C THR A 14 11.78 -15.87 14.15
N ALA A 15 10.72 -15.75 13.34
CA ALA A 15 10.61 -14.70 12.34
C ALA A 15 11.00 -13.34 12.97
N PRO A 16 11.84 -12.53 12.30
CA PRO A 16 12.35 -11.29 12.88
C PRO A 16 11.19 -10.36 13.24
N VAL A 17 10.99 -10.14 14.53
CA VAL A 17 9.98 -9.22 15.05
C VAL A 17 10.41 -7.82 14.64
N ASN A 18 9.64 -7.18 13.75
CA ASN A 18 9.91 -5.79 13.38
C ASN A 18 9.93 -4.92 14.65
N SER A 19 11.02 -4.18 14.85
CA SER A 19 11.17 -3.29 16.01
C SER A 19 9.95 -2.36 16.09
N ARG A 20 9.31 -2.30 17.28
CA ARG A 20 8.10 -1.50 17.52
C ARG A 20 8.28 -0.04 17.09
N ASN A 21 9.46 0.54 17.33
CA ASN A 21 9.78 1.90 16.91
C ASN A 21 9.77 2.06 15.39
N LYS A 22 10.30 1.06 14.67
CA LYS A 22 10.28 1.06 13.20
C LYS A 22 8.85 1.00 12.66
N VAL A 23 7.98 0.20 13.28
CA VAL A 23 6.56 0.12 12.90
C VAL A 23 5.85 1.46 13.12
N VAL A 24 6.02 2.08 14.28
CA VAL A 24 5.40 3.38 14.60
C VAL A 24 5.86 4.46 13.62
N VAL A 25 7.16 4.57 13.37
CA VAL A 25 7.70 5.57 12.43
C VAL A 25 7.19 5.33 11.01
N ALA A 26 7.19 4.07 10.54
CA ALA A 26 6.65 3.73 9.24
C ALA A 26 5.15 4.07 9.11
N SER A 27 4.37 3.82 10.16
CA SER A 27 2.95 4.21 10.21
C SER A 27 2.77 5.72 10.14
N LEU A 28 3.55 6.49 10.91
CA LEU A 28 3.48 7.96 10.89
C LEU A 28 3.85 8.54 9.52
N ILE A 29 4.91 8.03 8.88
CA ILE A 29 5.30 8.47 7.54
C ILE A 29 4.22 8.14 6.53
N GLY A 30 3.65 6.92 6.58
CA GLY A 30 2.53 6.54 5.72
C GLY A 30 1.33 7.46 5.89
N THR A 31 0.94 7.75 7.14
CA THR A 31 -0.12 8.72 7.44
C THR A 31 0.22 10.10 6.87
N ALA A 32 1.46 10.58 7.03
CA ALA A 32 1.86 11.89 6.52
C ALA A 32 1.76 11.99 4.99
N ILE A 33 2.22 10.97 4.25
CA ILE A 33 2.11 10.92 2.78
C ILE A 33 0.64 10.91 2.36
N GLU A 34 -0.18 10.13 3.04
CA GLU A 34 -1.62 10.07 2.78
C GLU A 34 -2.30 11.44 2.96
N PHE A 35 -1.94 12.20 4.00
CA PHE A 35 -2.45 13.56 4.19
C PHE A 35 -1.91 14.55 3.16
N PHE A 36 -0.63 14.41 2.78
CA PHE A 36 0.03 15.26 1.80
C PHE A 36 -0.66 15.18 0.43
N ASP A 37 -0.85 13.96 -0.08
CA ASP A 37 -1.50 13.75 -1.38
C ASP A 37 -2.95 14.26 -1.37
N PHE A 38 -3.68 14.06 -0.27
CA PHE A 38 -5.04 14.58 -0.14
C PHE A 38 -5.11 16.10 -0.13
N TYR A 39 -4.13 16.75 0.50
CA TYR A 39 -4.07 18.21 0.53
C TYR A 39 -3.84 18.77 -0.87
N ILE A 40 -2.87 18.22 -1.61
CA ILE A 40 -2.62 18.60 -3.00
C ILE A 40 -3.87 18.37 -3.86
N TYR A 41 -4.53 17.22 -3.72
CA TYR A 41 -5.74 16.92 -4.47
C TYR A 41 -6.87 17.91 -4.12
N ALA A 42 -7.06 18.24 -2.84
CA ALA A 42 -8.07 19.20 -2.41
C ALA A 42 -7.82 20.59 -3.01
N THR A 43 -6.56 21.06 -2.98
CA THR A 43 -6.19 22.34 -3.61
C THR A 43 -6.43 22.30 -5.12
N ALA A 44 -6.08 21.21 -5.79
CA ALA A 44 -6.34 21.03 -7.22
C ALA A 44 -7.85 20.97 -7.51
N ALA A 45 -8.65 20.37 -6.64
CA ALA A 45 -10.11 20.32 -6.77
C ALA A 45 -10.78 21.69 -6.68
N VAL A 46 -10.18 22.63 -5.95
CA VAL A 46 -10.70 24.00 -5.86
C VAL A 46 -10.20 24.87 -7.02
N ILE A 47 -8.92 24.76 -7.40
CA ILE A 47 -8.27 25.73 -8.30
C ILE A 47 -8.19 25.26 -9.74
N VAL A 48 -7.99 23.96 -9.98
CA VAL A 48 -7.59 23.43 -11.30
C VAL A 48 -8.70 22.62 -11.94
N PHE A 49 -9.25 21.65 -11.22
CA PHE A 49 -10.20 20.67 -11.76
C PHE A 49 -11.53 21.26 -12.28
N PRO A 50 -12.11 22.33 -11.69
CA PRO A 50 -13.33 22.93 -12.24
C PRO A 50 -13.13 23.38 -13.69
N HIS A 51 -11.95 23.90 -14.02
CA HIS A 51 -11.63 24.40 -15.36
C HIS A 51 -11.26 23.31 -16.36
N ILE A 52 -10.67 22.19 -15.89
CA ILE A 52 -10.22 21.11 -16.78
C ILE A 52 -11.34 20.10 -17.05
N PHE A 53 -12.08 19.70 -16.03
CA PHE A 53 -13.06 18.61 -16.13
C PHE A 53 -14.50 19.10 -16.30
N PHE A 54 -14.81 20.33 -15.86
CA PHE A 54 -16.15 20.92 -15.95
C PHE A 54 -16.14 22.31 -16.63
N PRO A 55 -15.49 22.47 -17.81
CA PRO A 55 -15.32 23.78 -18.45
C PRO A 55 -16.62 24.40 -19.00
N GLN A 56 -17.68 23.61 -19.14
CA GLN A 56 -18.96 24.03 -19.71
C GLN A 56 -19.97 24.27 -18.59
N GLY A 57 -20.54 25.47 -18.52
CA GLY A 57 -21.60 25.82 -17.58
C GLY A 57 -21.25 26.95 -16.61
N ASP A 58 -21.99 27.02 -15.50
CA ASP A 58 -21.79 28.01 -14.43
C ASP A 58 -20.53 27.70 -13.59
N PRO A 59 -19.62 28.68 -13.38
CA PRO A 59 -18.39 28.47 -12.60
C PRO A 59 -18.60 27.95 -11.18
N ALA A 60 -19.70 28.34 -10.51
CA ALA A 60 -20.00 27.86 -9.17
C ALA A 60 -20.40 26.38 -9.20
N ALA A 61 -21.24 25.99 -10.16
CA ALA A 61 -21.61 24.58 -10.38
C ALA A 61 -20.39 23.70 -10.69
N ALA A 62 -19.47 24.15 -11.55
CA ALA A 62 -18.23 23.42 -11.87
C ALA A 62 -17.36 23.18 -10.63
N THR A 63 -17.24 24.18 -9.76
CA THR A 63 -16.51 24.06 -8.49
C THR A 63 -17.18 23.04 -7.56
N LEU A 64 -18.52 23.08 -7.48
CA LEU A 64 -19.28 22.14 -6.65
C LEU A 64 -19.15 20.69 -7.14
N GLN A 65 -19.17 20.46 -8.45
CA GLN A 65 -18.97 19.14 -9.05
C GLN A 65 -17.55 18.59 -8.80
N SER A 66 -16.54 19.45 -8.92
CA SER A 66 -15.17 19.10 -8.59
C SER A 66 -15.00 18.73 -7.11
N LEU A 67 -15.56 19.53 -6.20
CA LEU A 67 -15.59 19.24 -4.76
C LEU A 67 -16.38 17.97 -4.43
N ALA A 68 -17.48 17.70 -5.15
CA ALA A 68 -18.25 16.46 -4.99
C ALA A 68 -17.41 15.23 -5.38
N THR A 69 -16.58 15.34 -6.42
CA THR A 69 -15.63 14.29 -6.79
C THR A 69 -14.59 14.06 -5.69
N PHE A 70 -14.04 15.14 -5.13
CA PHE A 70 -13.16 15.05 -3.96
C PHE A 70 -13.85 14.41 -2.75
N ALA A 71 -15.13 14.71 -2.52
CA ALA A 71 -15.92 14.16 -1.43
C ALA A 71 -16.03 12.62 -1.47
N ILE A 72 -15.99 12.01 -2.66
CA ILE A 72 -15.98 10.54 -2.82
C ILE A 72 -14.82 9.91 -2.05
N ALA A 73 -13.67 10.58 -1.99
CA ALA A 73 -12.49 10.07 -1.33
C ALA A 73 -12.68 9.92 0.19
N PHE A 74 -13.56 10.70 0.82
CA PHE A 74 -13.93 10.57 2.24
C PHE A 74 -14.76 9.32 2.54
N VAL A 75 -15.46 8.79 1.54
CA VAL A 75 -16.23 7.54 1.64
C VAL A 75 -15.36 6.36 1.23
N ALA A 76 -14.58 6.52 0.16
CA ALA A 76 -13.67 5.49 -0.33
C ALA A 76 -12.62 5.09 0.71
N ARG A 77 -12.11 6.05 1.50
CA ARG A 77 -11.09 5.79 2.55
C ARG A 77 -11.57 4.85 3.65
N PRO A 78 -12.67 5.12 4.39
CA PRO A 78 -13.19 4.19 5.40
C PRO A 78 -13.54 2.82 4.82
N ILE A 79 -14.09 2.78 3.61
CA ILE A 79 -14.44 1.51 2.95
C ILE A 79 -13.17 0.73 2.61
N GLY A 80 -12.19 1.39 2.00
CA GLY A 80 -10.90 0.80 1.69
C GLY A 80 -10.20 0.30 2.94
N SER A 81 -10.13 1.10 4.00
CA SER A 81 -9.49 0.70 5.26
C SER A 81 -10.21 -0.44 5.97
N ALA A 82 -11.54 -0.49 5.93
CA ALA A 82 -12.30 -1.62 6.46
C ALA A 82 -12.02 -2.92 5.69
N LEU A 83 -12.01 -2.86 4.36
CA LEU A 83 -11.72 -4.00 3.50
C LEU A 83 -10.26 -4.45 3.65
N PHE A 84 -9.31 -3.56 3.36
CA PHE A 84 -7.87 -3.89 3.41
C PHE A 84 -7.36 -4.12 4.83
N GLY A 85 -7.96 -3.53 5.85
CA GLY A 85 -7.70 -3.87 7.25
C GLY A 85 -8.15 -5.29 7.54
N HIS A 86 -9.39 -5.63 7.20
CA HIS A 86 -9.93 -6.98 7.43
C HIS A 86 -9.16 -8.07 6.68
N PHE A 87 -8.90 -7.88 5.39
CA PHE A 87 -8.14 -8.84 4.59
C PHE A 87 -6.64 -8.81 4.91
N GLY A 88 -6.06 -7.64 5.22
CA GLY A 88 -4.65 -7.50 5.58
C GLY A 88 -4.29 -8.18 6.89
N ASP A 89 -5.20 -8.15 7.87
CA ASP A 89 -5.04 -8.85 9.14
C ASP A 89 -5.19 -10.37 9.01
N ARG A 90 -5.94 -10.86 8.01
CA ARG A 90 -6.18 -12.30 7.77
C ARG A 90 -5.21 -12.96 6.77
N VAL A 91 -4.75 -12.24 5.74
CA VAL A 91 -4.02 -12.83 4.58
C VAL A 91 -2.49 -12.72 4.72
N GLY A 92 -1.99 -11.87 5.63
CA GLY A 92 -0.57 -11.82 5.99
C GLY A 92 0.29 -10.94 5.07
N ARG A 93 1.04 -10.00 5.68
CA ARG A 93 1.92 -8.97 5.08
C ARG A 93 2.89 -9.40 3.98
N LYS A 94 3.13 -10.70 3.76
CA LYS A 94 4.16 -11.21 2.84
C LYS A 94 3.70 -11.29 1.38
N VAL A 95 2.42 -11.50 1.10
CA VAL A 95 1.93 -11.73 -0.27
C VAL A 95 1.91 -10.43 -1.09
N THR A 96 1.61 -9.29 -0.44
CA THR A 96 1.48 -7.99 -1.12
C THR A 96 2.81 -7.40 -1.60
N LEU A 97 3.94 -7.69 -0.93
CA LEU A 97 5.25 -7.19 -1.35
C LEU A 97 5.89 -8.01 -2.48
N VAL A 98 5.64 -9.32 -2.54
CA VAL A 98 6.23 -10.19 -3.57
C VAL A 98 5.58 -9.99 -4.94
N GLY A 99 4.27 -9.72 -5.00
CA GLY A 99 3.58 -9.49 -6.27
C GLY A 99 4.05 -8.25 -7.02
N LEU A 100 4.47 -7.19 -6.32
CA LEU A 100 4.97 -5.95 -6.92
C LEU A 100 6.47 -6.02 -7.25
N ALA A 101 7.26 -6.76 -6.45
CA ALA A 101 8.71 -6.84 -6.60
C ALA A 101 9.19 -7.96 -7.54
N ALA A 102 8.39 -9.00 -7.76
CA ALA A 102 8.82 -10.16 -8.56
C ALA A 102 8.83 -9.91 -10.07
N ASP A 103 8.10 -8.91 -10.57
CA ASP A 103 7.97 -8.66 -12.02
C ASP A 103 9.21 -7.97 -12.62
N HIS A 104 10.06 -7.32 -11.80
CA HIS A 104 11.13 -6.46 -12.31
C HIS A 104 12.55 -7.05 -12.18
N GLY A 105 12.68 -8.29 -11.70
CA GLY A 105 13.96 -8.91 -11.34
C GLY A 105 14.57 -9.90 -12.36
N ASP A 106 13.81 -10.38 -13.33
CA ASP A 106 14.27 -11.48 -14.22
C ASP A 106 14.94 -11.00 -15.52
N LEU A 107 14.96 -9.70 -15.77
CA LEU A 107 15.46 -9.10 -17.03
C LEU A 107 16.98 -8.82 -17.03
N TYR A 108 17.71 -9.12 -15.95
CA TYR A 108 19.16 -8.89 -15.85
C TYR A 108 19.99 -10.18 -15.63
N ARG A 109 19.41 -11.36 -15.83
CA ARG A 109 20.19 -12.60 -15.91
C ARG A 109 20.72 -12.81 -17.33
N GLY A 110 21.57 -11.88 -17.76
CA GLY A 110 22.41 -12.04 -18.94
C GLY A 110 23.48 -13.09 -18.68
N ASP A 111 23.33 -14.23 -19.33
CA ASP A 111 24.34 -15.17 -19.82
C ASP A 111 25.75 -15.03 -19.22
N ARG A 112 26.08 -15.92 -18.27
CA ARG A 112 27.49 -16.23 -18.00
C ARG A 112 27.96 -17.27 -19.02
N PRO A 113 28.92 -16.96 -19.91
CA PRO A 113 29.53 -17.99 -20.75
C PRO A 113 30.33 -18.94 -19.85
N ALA A 114 29.89 -20.19 -19.80
CA ALA A 114 30.65 -21.30 -19.28
C ALA A 114 31.78 -21.64 -20.27
N ALA A 115 32.98 -21.12 -20.03
CA ALA A 115 34.23 -21.61 -20.59
C ALA A 115 35.24 -21.60 -19.44
N ARG A 116 35.53 -22.72 -18.76
CA ARG A 116 36.24 -23.90 -19.26
C ARG A 116 37.55 -23.50 -19.95
N LEU A 117 38.56 -23.18 -19.14
CA LEU A 117 39.95 -23.63 -19.29
C LEU A 117 40.49 -23.92 -17.89
#